data_AF-A0A227J9H0-F1
#
_entry.id   AF-A0A227J9H0-F1
#
_cell.length_a   1.000
_cell.length_b   1.000
_cell.length_c   1.000
_cell.angle_alpha   90.00
_cell.angle_beta   90.00
_cell.angle_gamma   90.00
#
_symmetry.space_group_name_H-M   'P 1'
#
loop_
_entity.id
_entity.type
_entity.pdbx_description
1 polymer ?
#
loop_
_entity_poly.entity_id
_entity_poly.type
_entity_poly.pdbx_seq_one_letter_code
_entity_poly.pdbx_strand_id
1 'polypeptide(L)'
;SRSYTVKLQFEPPTAIYPGTYAKVALTLTDDVILRVPKEAVYQVGQLDYVKVVQDSGEVETRLIQLGELGRVRTGLKQGDIVLLNPRAL
;
A
#
# COMPACT_ATOMS: atom_id res chain seq x y z
N SER A 1 -7.97 -21.92 19.70
CA SER A 1 -8.42 -21.13 18.53
C SER A 1 -8.07 -19.67 18.76
N ARG A 2 -7.43 -18.98 17.82
CA ARG A 2 -7.30 -17.51 17.82
C ARG A 2 -8.27 -16.97 16.78
N SER A 3 -9.49 -16.66 17.18
CA SER A 3 -10.58 -16.25 16.29
C SER A 3 -11.29 -15.02 16.85
N TYR A 4 -11.79 -14.17 15.96
CA TYR A 4 -12.63 -13.02 16.30
C TYR A 4 -14.10 -13.36 15.99
N THR A 5 -15.00 -12.95 16.89
CA THR A 5 -16.45 -13.11 16.67
C THR A 5 -16.97 -11.96 15.81
N VAL A 6 -17.58 -12.29 14.67
CA VAL A 6 -18.20 -11.32 13.76
C VAL A 6 -19.68 -11.67 13.63
N LYS A 7 -20.56 -10.69 13.85
CA LYS A 7 -22.01 -10.85 13.65
C LYS A 7 -22.39 -10.31 12.27
N LEU A 8 -23.04 -11.14 11.46
CA LEU A 8 -23.49 -10.79 10.11
C LEU A 8 -25.01 -10.66 10.09
N GLN A 9 -25.51 -9.68 9.35
CA GLN A 9 -26.93 -9.54 9.02
C GLN A 9 -27.04 -9.43 7.50
N PHE A 10 -27.80 -10.33 6.89
CA PHE A 10 -28.03 -10.40 5.45
C PHE A 10 -29.39 -11.02 5.20
N GLU A 11 -29.99 -10.74 4.04
CA GLU A 11 -31.15 -11.48 3.57
C GLU A 11 -30.67 -12.82 3.02
N PRO A 12 -31.06 -13.95 3.62
CA PRO A 12 -30.51 -15.22 3.21
C PRO A 12 -31.14 -15.65 1.88
N PRO A 13 -30.35 -16.19 0.93
CA PRO A 13 -30.89 -16.64 -0.35
C PRO A 13 -31.82 -17.86 -0.21
N THR A 14 -31.77 -18.55 0.93
CA THR A 14 -32.58 -19.71 1.27
C THR A 14 -32.98 -19.65 2.75
N ALA A 15 -33.92 -20.49 3.19
CA ALA A 15 -34.17 -20.66 4.62
C ALA A 15 -32.91 -21.19 5.33
N ILE A 16 -32.55 -20.58 6.46
CA ILE A 16 -31.40 -20.98 7.30
C ILE A 16 -31.93 -21.27 8.71
N TYR A 17 -31.47 -22.37 9.31
CA TYR A 17 -31.88 -22.81 10.64
C TYR A 17 -30.72 -22.73 11.65
N PRO A 18 -30.99 -22.52 12.95
CA PRO A 18 -29.96 -22.55 13.99
C PRO A 18 -29.15 -23.86 13.97
N GLY A 19 -27.83 -23.75 14.16
CA GLY A 19 -26.91 -24.89 14.11
C GLY A 19 -26.37 -25.23 12.72
N THR A 20 -26.86 -24.55 11.66
CA THR A 20 -26.34 -24.72 10.30
C THR A 20 -24.91 -24.17 10.18
N TYR A 21 -24.00 -24.97 9.62
CA TYR A 21 -22.67 -24.53 9.22
C TYR A 21 -22.72 -23.77 7.90
N ALA A 22 -22.04 -22.63 7.82
CA ALA A 22 -21.91 -21.83 6.61
C ALA A 22 -20.45 -21.39 6.39
N LYS A 23 -20.08 -21.19 5.12
CA LYS A 23 -18.84 -20.51 4.73
C LYS A 23 -19.18 -19.12 4.24
N VAL A 24 -18.45 -18.11 4.68
CA VAL A 24 -18.62 -16.72 4.28
C VAL A 24 -17.35 -16.26 3.59
N ALA A 25 -17.49 -15.66 2.41
CA ALA A 25 -16.42 -14.94 1.73
C ALA A 25 -16.68 -13.44 1.90
N LEU A 26 -15.66 -12.70 2.34
CA LEU A 26 -15.67 -11.26 2.44
C LEU A 26 -14.70 -10.72 1.40
N THR A 27 -15.19 -9.96 0.43
CA THR A 27 -14.33 -9.21 -0.48
C THR A 27 -13.91 -7.93 0.24
N LEU A 28 -12.63 -7.84 0.60
CA LEU A 28 -12.06 -6.60 1.11
C LEU A 28 -11.77 -5.70 -0.08
N THR A 29 -12.02 -4.40 0.06
CA THR A 29 -11.53 -3.44 -0.93
C THR A 29 -10.03 -3.32 -0.75
N ASP A 30 -9.27 -3.25 -1.84
CA ASP A 30 -7.86 -2.91 -1.74
C ASP A 30 -7.72 -1.52 -1.11
N ASP A 31 -6.90 -1.41 -0.06
CA ASP A 31 -6.50 -0.10 0.45
C ASP A 31 -5.91 0.71 -0.72
N VAL A 32 -6.32 1.97 -0.87
CA VAL A 32 -5.64 2.89 -1.80
C VAL A 32 -4.25 3.15 -1.23
N ILE A 33 -3.25 2.46 -1.78
CA ILE A 33 -1.86 2.52 -1.34
C ILE A 33 -0.99 3.17 -2.41
N LEU A 34 -0.13 4.10 -1.99
CA LEU A 34 0.91 4.64 -2.85
C LEU A 34 2.06 3.64 -2.92
N ARG A 35 2.46 3.24 -4.12
CA ARG A 35 3.62 2.37 -4.37
C ARG A 35 4.66 3.11 -5.18
N VAL A 36 5.92 2.85 -4.89
CA VAL A 36 7.06 3.33 -5.68
C VAL A 36 7.87 2.14 -6.22
N PRO A 37 8.32 2.17 -7.49
CA PRO A 37 9.20 1.14 -8.04
C PRO A 37 10.49 1.04 -7.24
N LYS A 38 11.04 -0.17 -7.08
CA LYS A 38 12.28 -0.39 -6.34
C LYS A 38 13.46 0.35 -6.96
N GLU A 39 13.45 0.49 -8.28
CA GLU A 39 14.50 1.13 -9.07
C GLU A 39 14.55 2.65 -8.87
N ALA A 40 13.47 3.27 -8.37
CA ALA A 40 13.45 4.69 -8.00
C ALA A 40 14.06 4.96 -6.61
N VAL A 41 14.23 3.93 -5.80
CA VAL A 41 14.67 4.05 -4.40
C VAL A 41 16.15 3.75 -4.30
N TYR A 42 16.87 4.57 -3.55
CA TYR A 42 18.25 4.32 -3.17
C TYR A 42 18.45 4.56 -1.68
N GLN A 43 19.33 3.76 -1.07
CA GLN A 43 19.52 3.76 0.37
C GLN A 43 20.88 4.34 0.75
N VAL A 44 20.90 5.33 1.65
CA VAL A 44 22.14 5.84 2.25
C VAL A 44 22.12 5.48 3.74
N GLY A 45 23.00 4.56 4.13
CA GLY A 45 22.96 3.97 5.48
C GLY A 45 21.66 3.19 5.69
N GLN A 46 20.85 3.61 6.66
CA GLN A 46 19.53 3.01 6.96
C GLN A 46 18.35 3.81 6.38
N LEU A 47 18.62 4.89 5.65
CA LEU A 47 17.61 5.82 5.17
C LEU A 47 17.32 5.60 3.68
N ASP A 48 16.03 5.53 3.34
CA ASP A 48 15.55 5.37 1.96
C ASP A 48 15.26 6.73 1.33
N TYR A 49 15.76 6.94 0.11
CA TYR A 49 15.60 8.18 -0.63
C TYR A 49 15.08 7.93 -2.04
N VAL A 50 14.43 8.95 -2.58
CA VAL A 50 14.03 9.06 -3.98
C VAL A 50 14.42 10.45 -4.51
N LYS A 51 14.59 10.55 -5.83
CA LYS A 51 14.74 11.84 -6.52
C LYS A 51 13.40 12.21 -7.15
N VAL A 52 12.80 13.31 -6.72
CA VAL A 52 11.52 13.82 -7.20
C VAL A 52 11.76 14.98 -8.16
N VAL A 53 11.11 14.96 -9.31
CA VAL A 53 11.12 16.06 -10.27
C VAL A 53 10.00 17.03 -9.90
N GLN A 54 10.36 18.26 -9.58
CA GLN A 54 9.41 19.34 -9.33
C GLN A 54 8.83 19.86 -10.64
N ASP A 55 7.72 20.58 -10.56
CA ASP A 55 7.10 21.24 -11.73
C ASP A 55 8.05 22.23 -12.41
N SER A 56 9.03 22.78 -11.67
CA SER A 56 10.10 23.64 -12.21
C SER A 56 11.14 22.89 -13.05
N GLY A 57 11.13 21.56 -13.04
CA GLY A 57 12.16 20.70 -13.63
C GLY A 57 13.36 20.44 -12.72
N GLU A 58 13.40 21.04 -11.52
CA GLU A 58 14.45 20.79 -10.54
C GLU A 58 14.28 19.40 -9.89
N VAL A 59 15.42 18.78 -9.56
CA VAL A 59 15.44 17.46 -8.93
C VAL A 59 15.71 17.60 -7.44
N GLU A 60 14.71 17.26 -6.61
CA GLU A 60 14.81 17.26 -5.16
C GLU A 60 15.10 15.85 -4.63
N THR A 61 16.05 15.72 -3.69
CA THR A 61 16.26 14.47 -2.96
C THR A 61 15.32 14.43 -1.76
N ARG A 62 14.47 13.40 -1.69
CA ARG A 62 13.45 13.29 -0.64
C ARG A 62 13.62 12.00 0.16
N LEU A 63 13.62 12.14 1.48
CA LEU A 63 13.57 11.01 2.42
C LEU A 63 12.18 10.41 2.39
N ILE A 64 12.10 9.08 2.28
CA ILE A 64 10.85 8.34 2.30
C ILE A 64 10.88 7.25 3.38
N GLN A 65 9.70 6.80 3.78
CA GLN A 65 9.56 5.57 4.56
C GLN A 65 8.76 4.55 3.77
N LEU A 66 9.33 3.36 3.63
CA LEU A 66 8.70 2.25 2.95
C LEU A 66 8.14 1.23 3.94
N GLY A 67 7.03 0.62 3.56
CA GLY A 67 6.54 -0.63 4.10
C GLY A 67 6.80 -1.77 3.12
N GLU A 68 6.03 -2.84 3.27
CA GLU A 68 6.15 -4.01 2.43
C GLU A 68 5.85 -3.71 0.95
N LEU A 69 6.56 -4.40 0.05
CA LEU A 69 6.32 -4.36 -1.40
C LEU A 69 6.32 -2.93 -1.99
N GLY A 70 7.18 -2.05 -1.47
CA GLY A 70 7.32 -0.68 -1.97
C GLY A 70 6.15 0.25 -1.62
N ARG A 71 5.31 -0.12 -0.65
CA ARG A 71 4.25 0.76 -0.11
C ARG A 71 4.90 1.98 0.56
N VAL A 72 4.60 3.17 0.07
CA VAL A 72 5.03 4.41 0.70
C VAL A 72 4.19 4.66 1.95
N ARG A 73 4.86 4.86 3.09
CA ARG A 73 4.25 5.29 4.35
C ARG A 73 4.31 6.81 4.51
N THR A 74 5.43 7.43 4.13
CA THR A 74 5.64 8.88 4.18
C THR A 74 6.63 9.33 3.09
N GLY A 75 6.59 10.62 2.75
CA GLY A 75 7.59 11.26 1.90
C GLY A 75 7.27 11.28 0.40
N LEU A 76 6.17 10.69 -0.06
CA LEU A 76 5.66 10.92 -1.42
C LEU A 76 4.15 11.11 -1.38
N LYS A 77 3.64 11.81 -2.39
CA LYS A 77 2.20 11.93 -2.68
C LYS A 77 1.90 11.36 -4.06
N GLN A 78 0.63 11.01 -4.28
CA GLN A 78 0.17 10.64 -5.61
C GLN A 78 0.43 11.77 -6.59
N GLY A 79 0.96 11.44 -7.78
CA GLY A 79 1.31 12.40 -8.82
C GLY A 79 2.75 12.89 -8.77
N ASP A 80 3.52 12.62 -7.70
CA ASP A 80 4.96 12.91 -7.68
C ASP A 80 5.67 12.11 -8.79
N ILE A 81 6.51 12.80 -9.56
CA ILE A 81 7.34 12.18 -10.61
C ILE A 81 8.69 11.82 -9.99
N VAL A 82 9.03 10.54 -9.99
CA VAL A 82 10.31 10.04 -9.45
C VAL A 82 11.25 9.57 -10.55
N LEU A 83 12.55 9.80 -10.38
CA LEU A 83 13.56 9.27 -11.29
C LEU A 83 13.83 7.79 -11.00
N LEU A 84 13.95 7.00 -12.07
CA LEU A 84 14.44 5.63 -12.02
C LEU A 84 15.98 5.63 -12.06
N ASN A 85 16.60 4.70 -11.32
CA ASN A 85 18.05 4.54 -11.21
C ASN A 85 18.79 5.83 -10.81
N PRO A 86 18.40 6.52 -9.72
CA PRO A 86 18.89 7.87 -9.37
C PRO A 86 20.37 7.97 -8.99
N ARG A 87 21.08 6.83 -8.85
CA ARG A 87 22.53 6.76 -8.60
C ARG A 87 23.38 6.69 -9.85
N ALA A 88 22.78 6.52 -11.03
CA ALA A 88 23.48 6.48 -12.30
C ALA A 88 23.76 7.90 -12.87
N LEU A 89 23.31 8.94 -12.16
CA LEU A 89 23.60 10.35 -12.45
C LEU A 89 24.92 10.80 -11.80
#